data_AF-A0A7X7L344-F1
#
_entry.id   AF-A0A7X7L344-F1
#
_cell.length_a   1.000
_cell.length_b   1.000
_cell.length_c   1.000
_cell.angle_alpha   90.00
_cell.angle_beta   90.00
_cell.angle_gamma   90.00
#
_symmetry.space_group_name_H-M   'P 1'
#
loop_
_entity.id
_entity.type
_entity.pdbx_description
1 polymer ?
#
loop_
_entity_poly.entity_id
_entity_poly.type
_entity_poly.pdbx_seq_one_letter_code
_entity_poly.pdbx_strand_id
1 'polypeptide(L)'
;MSSQPEAPQDIEPPFEATELDEVREEVPFTVEVVDEVNDGKKIHLRLRLQTKGVWDPSLMALKLSGLNSGRVVRAETHVLADLLEKEETKGAHQPLPEELFLTVSISALDLTDYQVELLWGEEAAAVGAVEAETAVPAGTTVPAGTKAAAGEPTVSAKHRGGLLIRNLTWQERRDCNQSPCQLSYQLQGEFYNSGSALVSGAILGVQLRAPGDASTLKEEQVRIDGLELAPGEGRQLQIEIDQGQADMAQQGLQPALRLIDEW
;
A
#
# COMPACT_ATOMS: atom_id res chain seq x y z
N MET A 1 -22.91 -79.45 16.08
CA MET A 1 -21.69 -78.68 16.39
C MET A 1 -21.75 -77.45 15.50
N SER A 2 -22.21 -76.34 16.07
CA SER A 2 -22.51 -75.09 15.35
C SER A 2 -21.28 -74.21 15.35
N SER A 3 -20.82 -73.82 14.16
CA SER A 3 -19.70 -72.88 13.97
C SER A 3 -20.26 -71.45 13.96
N GLN A 4 -19.86 -70.62 14.91
CA GLN A 4 -20.08 -69.17 14.88
C GLN A 4 -18.99 -68.51 14.02
N PRO A 5 -19.33 -67.50 13.18
CA PRO A 5 -18.34 -66.66 12.52
C PRO A 5 -17.90 -65.53 13.45
N GLU A 6 -16.59 -65.40 13.67
CA GLU A 6 -15.94 -64.27 14.33
C GLU A 6 -16.03 -63.01 13.46
N ALA A 7 -16.39 -61.88 14.09
CA ALA A 7 -16.45 -60.58 13.45
C ALA A 7 -15.04 -59.96 13.30
N PRO A 8 -14.76 -59.25 12.20
CA PRO A 8 -13.48 -58.57 11.99
C PRO A 8 -13.35 -57.38 12.95
N GLN A 9 -12.21 -57.31 13.65
CA GLN A 9 -11.85 -56.18 14.51
C GLN A 9 -11.30 -55.04 13.63
N ASP A 10 -11.97 -53.89 13.65
CA ASP A 10 -11.48 -52.63 13.08
C ASP A 10 -10.23 -52.18 13.87
N ILE A 11 -9.10 -52.14 13.18
CA ILE A 11 -7.84 -51.60 13.67
C ILE A 11 -7.78 -50.15 13.19
N GLU A 12 -8.18 -49.20 14.03
CA GLU A 12 -7.91 -47.79 13.77
C GLU A 12 -6.40 -47.51 14.01
N PRO A 13 -5.66 -47.00 13.01
CA PRO A 13 -4.27 -46.64 13.19
C PRO A 13 -4.16 -45.37 14.06
N PRO A 14 -3.22 -45.32 15.02
CA PRO A 14 -2.94 -44.10 15.76
C PRO A 14 -2.23 -43.11 14.83
N PHE A 15 -2.95 -42.11 14.35
CA PHE A 15 -2.34 -40.94 13.72
C PHE A 15 -1.78 -40.04 14.83
N GLU A 16 -0.51 -40.22 15.18
CA GLU A 16 0.27 -39.20 15.87
C GLU A 16 0.48 -38.03 14.89
N ALA A 17 -0.31 -36.98 15.05
CA ALA A 17 -0.07 -35.71 14.38
C ALA A 17 1.28 -35.17 14.85
N THR A 18 2.31 -35.35 14.02
CA THR A 18 3.59 -34.68 14.22
C THR A 18 3.35 -33.20 13.93
N GLU A 19 3.19 -32.41 14.98
CA GLU A 19 3.24 -30.95 14.89
C GLU A 19 4.61 -30.61 14.30
N LEU A 20 4.64 -30.32 13.00
CA LEU A 20 5.78 -29.71 12.35
C LEU A 20 5.91 -28.33 13.00
N ASP A 21 6.83 -28.22 13.97
CA ASP A 21 7.35 -26.95 14.45
C ASP A 21 7.87 -26.20 13.22
N GLU A 22 7.01 -25.35 12.65
CA GLU A 22 7.42 -24.36 11.67
C GLU A 22 8.48 -23.52 12.36
N VAL A 23 9.73 -23.71 11.94
CA VAL A 23 10.85 -22.86 12.32
C VAL A 23 10.50 -21.47 11.79
N ARG A 24 9.82 -20.69 12.62
CA ARG A 24 9.53 -19.28 12.36
C ARG A 24 10.87 -18.59 12.39
N GLU A 25 11.42 -18.31 11.21
CA GLU A 25 12.59 -17.46 11.09
C GLU A 25 12.29 -16.16 11.83
N GLU A 26 12.97 -15.95 12.96
CA GLU A 26 12.77 -14.75 13.75
C GLU A 26 13.22 -13.56 12.92
N VAL A 27 12.29 -12.65 12.64
CA VAL A 27 12.59 -11.43 11.89
C VAL A 27 13.63 -10.62 12.70
N PRO A 28 14.79 -10.26 12.11
CA PRO A 28 15.90 -9.65 12.86
C PRO A 28 15.62 -8.21 13.29
N PHE A 29 14.60 -7.57 12.73
CA PHE A 29 14.27 -6.16 12.97
C PHE A 29 12.77 -5.95 13.12
N THR A 30 12.41 -4.87 13.80
CA THR A 30 11.05 -4.33 13.81
C THR A 30 11.13 -2.81 13.70
N VAL A 31 10.34 -2.23 12.80
CA VAL A 31 10.26 -0.78 12.58
C VAL A 31 8.83 -0.35 12.84
N GLU A 32 8.66 0.61 13.74
CA GLU A 32 7.35 1.15 14.11
C GLU A 32 7.36 2.68 14.00
N VAL A 33 6.28 3.26 13.49
CA VAL A 33 6.05 4.71 13.56
C VAL A 33 5.44 5.01 14.93
N VAL A 34 6.17 5.73 15.78
CA VAL A 34 5.73 6.06 17.15
C VAL A 34 5.03 7.41 17.20
N ASP A 35 5.46 8.35 16.36
CA ASP A 35 4.87 9.67 16.27
C ASP A 35 4.89 10.17 14.83
N GLU A 36 3.86 10.90 14.46
CA GLU A 36 3.69 11.52 13.14
C GLU A 36 3.25 12.96 13.32
N VAL A 37 4.01 13.89 12.74
CA VAL A 37 3.69 15.31 12.73
C VAL A 37 3.69 15.81 11.29
N ASN A 38 2.52 16.20 10.79
CA ASN A 38 2.37 16.83 9.49
C ASN A 38 2.26 18.36 9.66
N ASP A 39 3.29 19.09 9.21
CA ASP A 39 3.35 20.56 9.30
C ASP A 39 2.74 21.27 8.06
N GLY A 40 2.14 20.49 7.14
CA GLY A 40 1.58 20.94 5.87
C GLY A 40 2.61 21.06 4.74
N LYS A 41 3.92 21.01 5.04
CA LYS A 41 5.01 21.00 4.06
C LYS A 41 5.75 19.67 4.05
N LYS A 42 5.94 19.07 5.21
CA LYS A 42 6.61 17.80 5.45
C LYS A 42 5.81 16.96 6.45
N ILE A 43 5.90 15.66 6.26
CA ILE A 43 5.49 14.67 7.25
C ILE A 43 6.76 14.27 7.99
N HIS A 44 6.81 14.57 9.28
CA HIS A 44 7.89 14.19 10.18
C HIS A 44 7.49 12.90 10.89
N LEU A 45 8.30 11.86 10.74
CA LEU A 45 8.07 10.55 11.34
C LEU A 45 9.12 10.29 12.40
N ARG A 46 8.68 9.95 13.61
CA ARG A 46 9.53 9.41 14.66
C ARG A 46 9.39 7.90 14.68
N LEU A 47 10.46 7.23 14.30
CA LEU A 47 10.50 5.78 14.17
C LEU A 47 11.16 5.15 15.39
N ARG A 48 10.69 3.98 15.78
CA ARG A 48 11.34 3.07 16.71
C ARG A 48 11.85 1.87 15.94
N LEU A 49 13.17 1.70 15.96
CA LEU A 49 13.85 0.54 15.40
C LEU A 49 14.27 -0.38 16.55
N GLN A 50 13.76 -1.60 16.53
CA GLN A 50 14.20 -2.67 17.42
C GLN A 50 15.02 -3.67 16.62
N THR A 51 16.17 -4.08 17.16
CA THR A 51 17.08 -5.00 16.50
C THR A 51 17.38 -6.19 17.39
N LYS A 52 17.48 -7.38 16.79
CA LYS A 52 17.99 -8.58 17.45
C LYS A 52 19.43 -8.83 16.98
N GLY A 53 20.39 -8.71 17.90
CA GLY A 53 21.81 -8.95 17.62
C GLY A 53 22.62 -7.68 17.41
N VAL A 54 23.81 -7.83 16.82
CA VAL A 54 24.78 -6.73 16.63
C VAL A 54 24.81 -6.38 15.14
N TRP A 55 24.44 -5.14 14.82
CA TRP A 55 24.31 -4.67 13.44
C TRP A 55 25.15 -3.42 13.19
N ASP A 56 25.78 -3.38 12.00
CA ASP A 56 26.55 -2.23 11.53
C ASP A 56 25.60 -1.26 10.79
N PRO A 57 25.43 -0.01 11.29
CA PRO A 57 24.52 0.95 10.67
C PRO A 57 24.94 1.39 9.26
N SER A 58 26.19 1.17 8.84
CA SER A 58 26.65 1.45 7.48
C SER A 58 26.13 0.45 6.43
N LEU A 59 25.65 -0.72 6.89
CA LEU A 59 25.07 -1.77 6.04
C LEU A 59 23.54 -1.74 6.05
N MET A 60 22.95 -0.64 6.53
CA MET A 60 21.51 -0.47 6.71
C MET A 60 21.07 0.87 6.14
N ALA A 61 19.90 0.89 5.53
CA ALA A 61 19.30 2.10 5.00
C ALA A 61 17.80 2.12 5.27
N LEU A 62 17.28 3.29 5.60
CA LEU A 62 15.86 3.52 5.74
C LEU A 62 15.33 4.15 4.45
N LYS A 63 14.35 3.51 3.82
CA LYS A 63 13.67 4.02 2.63
C LYS A 63 12.28 4.51 3.02
N LEU A 64 12.03 5.78 2.75
CA LEU A 64 10.76 6.45 2.97
C LEU A 64 10.12 6.75 1.62
N SER A 65 9.04 6.06 1.30
CA SER A 65 8.29 6.23 0.05
C SER A 65 7.04 7.05 0.32
N GLY A 66 6.85 8.13 -0.41
CA GLY A 66 5.61 8.91 -0.42
C GLY A 66 4.71 8.40 -1.54
N LEU A 67 3.47 8.07 -1.19
CA LEU A 67 2.48 7.57 -2.12
C LEU A 67 1.40 8.61 -2.40
N ASN A 68 0.93 8.62 -3.64
CA ASN A 68 -0.30 9.27 -4.02
C ASN A 68 -1.21 8.21 -4.63
N SER A 69 -2.33 7.94 -3.96
CA SER A 69 -3.34 6.97 -4.43
C SER A 69 -2.72 5.58 -4.69
N GLY A 70 -1.87 5.12 -3.76
CA GLY A 70 -1.18 3.82 -3.82
C GLY A 70 -0.01 3.73 -4.81
N ARG A 71 0.35 4.82 -5.51
CA ARG A 71 1.54 4.87 -6.37
C ARG A 71 2.65 5.65 -5.69
N VAL A 72 3.86 5.12 -5.71
CA VAL A 72 5.05 5.83 -5.23
C VAL A 72 5.32 7.03 -6.14
N VAL A 73 5.16 8.24 -5.61
CA VAL A 73 5.45 9.50 -6.33
C VAL A 73 6.77 10.13 -5.88
N ARG A 74 7.26 9.72 -4.70
CA ARG A 74 8.53 10.15 -4.14
C ARG A 74 9.14 9.01 -3.33
N ALA A 75 10.45 8.88 -3.36
CA ALA A 75 11.19 8.00 -2.48
C ALA A 75 12.46 8.71 -2.03
N GLU A 76 12.72 8.68 -0.73
CA GLU A 76 13.94 9.19 -0.12
C GLU A 76 14.58 8.01 0.62
N THR A 77 15.88 7.80 0.42
CA THR A 77 16.62 6.78 1.15
C THR A 77 17.67 7.46 2.02
N HIS A 78 17.83 6.96 3.24
CA HIS A 78 18.76 7.49 4.21
C HIS A 78 19.63 6.35 4.75
N VAL A 79 20.93 6.44 4.56
CA VAL A 79 21.87 5.53 5.21
C VAL A 79 21.77 5.73 6.72
N LEU A 80 21.65 4.63 7.47
CA LEU A 80 21.36 4.71 8.90
C LEU A 80 22.52 5.33 9.69
N ALA A 81 23.76 5.08 9.28
CA ALA A 81 24.95 5.74 9.84
C ALA A 81 24.87 7.27 9.75
N ASP A 82 24.43 7.81 8.61
CA ASP A 82 24.31 9.26 8.39
C ASP A 82 23.18 9.89 9.22
N LEU A 83 22.09 9.14 9.46
CA LEU A 83 21.01 9.59 10.34
C LEU A 83 21.47 9.67 11.80
N LEU A 84 22.24 8.68 12.25
CA LEU A 84 22.79 8.63 13.61
C LEU A 84 23.80 9.75 13.86
N GLU A 85 24.65 10.06 12.88
CA GLU A 85 25.60 11.16 13.00
C GLU A 85 24.88 12.51 13.13
N LYS A 86 23.78 12.71 12.40
CA LYS A 86 22.96 13.94 12.46
C LYS A 86 22.24 14.11 13.81
N GLU A 87 21.82 13.03 14.44
CA GLU A 87 21.14 13.06 15.74
C GLU A 87 22.13 13.18 16.93
N GLU A 88 23.43 13.38 16.67
CA GLU A 88 24.51 13.42 17.67
C GLU A 88 24.55 12.17 18.58
N THR A 89 23.90 11.09 18.16
CA THR A 89 23.71 9.86 18.95
C THR A 89 24.85 8.89 18.65
N LYS A 90 26.02 9.19 19.23
CA LYS A 90 27.24 8.35 19.20
C LYS A 90 27.87 8.23 17.80
N GLY A 91 29.15 7.83 17.75
CA GLY A 91 29.91 7.78 16.49
C GLY A 91 29.31 6.78 15.50
N ALA A 92 29.29 7.16 14.22
CA ALA A 92 28.71 6.43 13.08
C ALA A 92 29.15 4.96 12.89
N HIS A 93 30.12 4.49 13.67
CA HIS A 93 30.67 3.12 13.59
C HIS A 93 30.37 2.26 14.83
N GLN A 94 29.57 2.76 15.78
CA GLN A 94 29.17 1.94 16.91
C GLN A 94 28.02 1.01 16.51
N PRO A 95 28.03 -0.27 16.92
CA PRO A 95 26.91 -1.16 16.65
C PRO A 95 25.61 -0.59 17.20
N LEU A 96 24.52 -0.89 16.51
CA LEU A 96 23.19 -0.44 16.90
C LEU A 96 22.82 -0.93 18.31
N PRO A 97 22.20 -0.09 19.14
CA PRO A 97 21.56 -0.56 20.37
C PRO A 97 20.36 -1.45 20.03
N GLU A 98 19.90 -2.24 21.01
CA GLU A 98 18.70 -3.10 20.87
C GLU A 98 17.46 -2.28 20.48
N GLU A 99 17.38 -1.04 20.97
CA GLU A 99 16.30 -0.11 20.67
C GLU A 99 16.87 1.28 20.33
N LEU A 100 16.40 1.84 19.22
CA LEU A 100 16.82 3.13 18.69
C LEU A 100 15.60 3.95 18.23
N PHE A 101 15.66 5.26 18.44
CA PHE A 101 14.68 6.20 17.89
C PHE A 101 15.33 7.06 16.81
N LEU A 102 14.61 7.27 15.71
CA LEU A 102 15.09 8.02 14.55
C LEU A 102 14.03 9.02 14.10
N THR A 103 14.45 10.19 13.66
CA THR A 103 13.55 11.16 13.02
C THR A 103 13.85 11.25 11.54
N VAL A 104 12.85 10.98 10.69
CA VAL A 104 12.94 11.18 9.25
C VAL A 104 11.81 12.07 8.76
N SER A 105 11.94 12.62 7.56
CA SER A 105 10.92 13.54 7.04
C SER A 105 10.84 13.46 5.54
N ILE A 106 9.63 13.42 5.01
CA ILE A 106 9.35 13.47 3.57
C ILE A 106 8.47 14.68 3.27
N SER A 107 8.66 15.30 2.10
CA SER A 107 7.77 16.38 1.66
C SER A 107 6.34 15.89 1.48
N ALA A 108 5.39 16.55 2.14
CA ALA A 108 3.96 16.20 2.16
C ALA A 108 3.23 16.54 0.86
N LEU A 109 3.88 17.31 -0.04
CA LEU A 109 3.27 17.78 -1.27
C LEU A 109 2.85 16.59 -2.14
N ASP A 110 1.55 16.55 -2.45
CA ASP A 110 0.88 15.53 -3.26
C ASP A 110 0.93 14.11 -2.68
N LEU A 111 1.15 13.95 -1.37
CA LEU A 111 1.12 12.64 -0.71
C LEU A 111 -0.24 12.38 -0.08
N THR A 112 -0.76 11.18 -0.31
CA THR A 112 -1.94 10.64 0.39
C THR A 112 -1.56 9.64 1.46
N ASP A 113 -0.40 8.99 1.31
CA ASP A 113 0.09 7.94 2.20
C ASP A 113 1.63 7.89 2.16
N TYR A 114 2.23 7.12 3.05
CA TYR A 114 3.66 6.85 3.06
C TYR A 114 3.95 5.40 3.44
N GLN A 115 5.10 4.90 3.03
CA GLN A 115 5.61 3.58 3.39
C GLN A 115 7.03 3.72 3.89
N VAL A 116 7.31 3.08 5.03
CA VAL A 116 8.64 2.99 5.63
C VAL A 116 9.18 1.59 5.42
N GLU A 117 10.37 1.47 4.86
CA GLU A 117 11.06 0.20 4.64
C GLU A 117 12.46 0.29 5.24
N LEU A 118 12.91 -0.79 5.90
CA LEU A 118 14.30 -0.94 6.32
C LEU A 118 14.99 -1.90 5.36
N LEU A 119 16.04 -1.43 4.72
CA LEU A 119 16.88 -2.20 3.82
C LEU A 119 18.17 -2.58 4.56
N TRP A 120 18.69 -3.78 4.30
CA TRP A 120 19.95 -4.24 4.90
C TRP A 120 20.76 -5.11 3.93
N GLY A 121 22.05 -5.25 4.22
CA GLY A 121 22.95 -6.09 3.40
C GLY A 121 23.11 -5.55 1.98
N GLU A 122 22.93 -6.41 0.98
CA GLU A 122 23.13 -6.05 -0.43
C GLU A 122 22.13 -5.00 -0.92
N GLU A 123 20.90 -5.01 -0.42
CA GLU A 123 19.87 -4.02 -0.79
C GLU A 123 20.26 -2.61 -0.33
N ALA A 124 20.79 -2.49 0.88
CA ALA A 124 21.29 -1.22 1.40
C ALA A 124 22.53 -0.74 0.63
N ALA A 125 23.46 -1.66 0.31
CA ALA A 125 24.67 -1.35 -0.43
C ALA A 125 24.39 -0.82 -1.85
N ALA A 126 23.37 -1.37 -2.52
CA ALA A 126 22.96 -0.92 -3.85
C ALA A 126 22.50 0.55 -3.85
N VAL A 127 21.89 1.03 -2.76
CA VAL A 127 21.41 2.42 -2.69
C VAL A 127 22.56 3.41 -2.48
N GLY A 128 23.54 3.07 -1.63
CA GLY A 128 24.71 3.93 -1.39
C GLY A 128 25.56 4.17 -2.64
N ALA A 129 25.58 3.22 -3.59
CA ALA A 129 26.33 3.35 -4.84
C ALA A 129 25.73 4.40 -5.80
N VAL A 130 24.39 4.55 -5.82
CA VAL A 130 23.70 5.45 -6.77
C VAL A 130 23.95 6.92 -6.43
N GLU A 131 24.02 7.27 -5.14
CA GLU A 131 24.29 8.65 -4.70
C GLU A 131 25.72 9.10 -5.00
N ALA A 132 26.69 8.18 -4.97
CA ALA A 132 28.09 8.47 -5.32
C ALA A 132 28.27 8.82 -6.81
N GLU A 133 27.42 8.30 -7.68
CA GLU A 133 27.54 8.49 -9.14
C GLU A 133 26.73 9.69 -9.66
N THR A 134 25.70 10.14 -8.94
CA THR A 134 24.89 11.33 -9.31
C THR A 134 25.43 12.67 -8.82
N ALA A 135 26.56 12.68 -8.11
CA ALA A 135 27.32 13.89 -7.81
C ALA A 135 27.97 14.47 -9.08
N VAL A 136 27.16 15.08 -9.95
CA VAL A 136 27.64 15.78 -11.15
C VAL A 136 28.57 16.92 -10.73
N PRO A 137 29.80 17.01 -11.26
CA PRO A 137 30.70 18.10 -10.94
C PRO A 137 30.08 19.43 -11.39
N ALA A 138 29.88 20.34 -10.43
CA ALA A 138 29.43 21.70 -10.67
C ALA A 138 30.46 22.45 -11.54
N GLY A 139 30.25 22.48 -12.85
CA GLY A 139 31.25 23.10 -13.75
C GLY A 139 30.85 23.40 -15.19
N THR A 140 29.60 23.19 -15.63
CA THR A 140 29.23 23.46 -17.03
C THR A 140 28.32 24.68 -17.14
N THR A 141 28.92 25.83 -17.42
CA THR A 141 28.25 27.06 -17.83
C THR A 141 27.54 26.86 -19.18
N VAL A 142 26.21 26.98 -19.20
CA VAL A 142 25.39 26.95 -20.42
C VAL A 142 25.36 28.36 -21.04
N PRO A 143 25.64 28.53 -22.36
CA PRO A 143 25.54 29.81 -23.02
C PRO A 143 24.08 30.20 -23.30
N ALA A 144 23.78 31.47 -23.08
CA ALA A 144 22.48 32.07 -23.35
C ALA A 144 22.23 32.24 -24.85
N GLY A 145 21.08 31.78 -25.32
CA GLY A 145 20.48 32.26 -26.56
C GLY A 145 19.71 31.18 -27.31
N THR A 146 18.38 31.31 -27.39
CA THR A 146 17.64 31.48 -28.65
C THR A 146 16.15 31.69 -28.33
N LYS A 147 15.57 32.71 -28.98
CA LYS A 147 14.16 33.13 -28.87
C LYS A 147 13.22 32.21 -29.66
N ALA A 148 12.08 31.92 -29.01
CA ALA A 148 10.70 31.87 -29.51
C ALA A 148 10.38 31.24 -30.88
N ALA A 149 9.58 30.17 -30.83
CA ALA A 149 8.51 29.91 -31.79
C ALA A 149 7.22 29.62 -31.01
N ALA A 150 6.17 30.38 -31.32
CA ALA A 150 4.83 30.22 -30.78
C ALA A 150 4.20 28.96 -31.38
N GLY A 151 4.01 27.94 -30.55
CA GLY A 151 3.12 26.80 -30.81
C GLY A 151 1.98 26.88 -29.80
N GLU A 152 0.75 26.78 -30.30
CA GLU A 152 -0.46 26.70 -29.48
C GLU A 152 -0.35 25.54 -28.47
N PRO A 153 -0.73 25.74 -27.20
CA PRO A 153 -0.71 24.68 -26.22
C PRO A 153 -1.89 23.75 -26.48
N THR A 154 -1.63 22.62 -27.13
CA THR A 154 -2.48 21.43 -26.99
C THR A 154 -2.35 21.01 -25.53
N VAL A 155 -3.32 21.39 -24.71
CA VAL A 155 -3.41 20.99 -23.32
C VAL A 155 -3.71 19.50 -23.30
N SER A 156 -2.67 18.67 -23.33
CA SER A 156 -2.74 17.32 -22.79
C SER A 156 -3.23 17.47 -21.36
N ALA A 157 -4.50 17.13 -21.13
CA ALA A 157 -5.15 17.15 -19.82
C ALA A 157 -4.43 16.16 -18.90
N LYS A 158 -3.35 16.64 -18.29
CA LYS A 158 -2.63 15.99 -17.20
C LYS A 158 -3.66 15.84 -16.08
N HIS A 159 -4.05 14.58 -15.80
CA HIS A 159 -5.07 14.20 -14.83
C HIS A 159 -5.05 15.15 -13.61
N ARG A 160 -6.10 15.94 -13.45
CA ARG A 160 -6.30 16.88 -12.34
C ARG A 160 -6.93 16.17 -11.14
N GLY A 161 -6.51 14.92 -10.92
CA GLY A 161 -7.09 13.92 -10.05
C GLY A 161 -7.28 14.37 -8.61
N GLY A 162 -8.38 15.03 -8.28
CA GLY A 162 -8.73 15.45 -6.93
C GLY A 162 -9.75 14.55 -6.26
N LEU A 163 -10.36 13.62 -6.99
CA LEU A 163 -11.40 12.78 -6.44
C LEU A 163 -10.80 11.64 -5.62
N LEU A 164 -11.16 11.61 -4.34
CA LEU A 164 -10.82 10.56 -3.40
C LEU A 164 -12.09 9.78 -3.05
N ILE A 165 -11.92 8.50 -2.70
CA ILE A 165 -12.99 7.67 -2.15
C ILE A 165 -12.57 7.28 -0.74
N ARG A 166 -13.33 7.70 0.27
CA ARG A 166 -13.02 7.49 1.69
C ARG A 166 -14.15 6.77 2.41
N ASN A 167 -13.84 6.28 3.62
CA ASN A 167 -14.79 5.62 4.53
C ASN A 167 -15.51 4.43 3.87
N LEU A 168 -14.77 3.65 3.08
CA LEU A 168 -15.32 2.51 2.35
C LEU A 168 -15.71 1.37 3.30
N THR A 169 -16.94 0.91 3.17
CA THR A 169 -17.46 -0.26 3.87
C THR A 169 -18.20 -1.15 2.88
N TRP A 170 -18.05 -2.46 3.08
CA TRP A 170 -18.72 -3.48 2.28
C TRP A 170 -19.70 -4.24 3.17
N GLN A 171 -20.92 -4.41 2.68
CA GLN A 171 -21.93 -5.23 3.33
C GLN A 171 -22.37 -6.31 2.34
N GLU A 172 -22.15 -7.56 2.72
CA GLU A 172 -22.67 -8.70 2.00
C GLU A 172 -24.18 -8.85 2.30
N ARG A 173 -24.99 -9.00 1.25
CA ARG A 173 -26.42 -9.27 1.35
C ARG A 173 -26.76 -10.58 0.66
N ARG A 174 -27.56 -11.38 1.33
CA ARG A 174 -28.08 -12.66 0.81
C ARG A 174 -29.59 -12.60 0.75
N ASP A 175 -30.14 -12.67 -0.45
CA ASP A 175 -31.58 -12.88 -0.65
C ASP A 175 -31.83 -14.37 -0.92
N CYS A 176 -32.41 -15.05 0.08
CA CYS A 176 -32.77 -16.46 0.00
C CYS A 176 -34.28 -16.68 -0.21
N ASN A 177 -35.01 -15.68 -0.70
CA ASN A 177 -36.41 -15.83 -1.08
C ASN A 177 -36.59 -16.75 -2.30
N GLN A 178 -35.53 -16.96 -3.09
CA GLN A 178 -35.48 -17.89 -4.22
C GLN A 178 -34.23 -18.78 -4.10
N SER A 179 -34.31 -20.01 -4.62
CA SER A 179 -33.19 -20.96 -4.65
C SER A 179 -32.63 -21.05 -6.08
N PRO A 180 -31.30 -20.92 -6.29
CA PRO A 180 -30.27 -20.64 -5.27
C PRO A 180 -30.36 -19.20 -4.74
N CYS A 181 -29.88 -18.96 -3.50
CA CYS A 181 -29.85 -17.61 -2.93
C CYS A 181 -29.09 -16.66 -3.86
N GLN A 182 -29.57 -15.43 -3.95
CA GLN A 182 -28.86 -14.35 -4.65
C GLN A 182 -27.92 -13.66 -3.68
N LEU A 183 -26.69 -13.41 -4.14
CA LEU A 183 -25.68 -12.70 -3.39
C LEU A 183 -25.48 -11.31 -4.02
N SER A 184 -25.61 -10.26 -3.22
CA SER A 184 -25.23 -8.91 -3.62
C SER A 184 -24.26 -8.30 -2.61
N TYR A 185 -23.43 -7.38 -3.08
CA TYR A 185 -22.53 -6.60 -2.24
C TYR A 185 -22.94 -5.15 -2.30
N GLN A 186 -23.18 -4.58 -1.13
CA GLN A 186 -23.44 -3.17 -0.98
C GLN A 186 -22.15 -2.46 -0.57
N LEU A 187 -21.65 -1.63 -1.47
CA LEU A 187 -20.55 -0.70 -1.20
C LEU A 187 -21.12 0.61 -0.68
N GLN A 188 -20.61 1.08 0.46
CA GLN A 188 -20.89 2.40 0.99
C GLN A 188 -19.59 3.17 1.23
N GLY A 189 -19.62 4.48 1.01
CA GLY A 189 -18.49 5.35 1.31
C GLY A 189 -18.79 6.80 0.95
N GLU A 190 -17.76 7.55 0.61
CA GLU A 190 -17.89 8.95 0.25
C GLU A 190 -16.91 9.31 -0.85
N PHE A 191 -17.42 9.93 -1.92
CA PHE A 191 -16.61 10.70 -2.84
C PHE A 191 -16.23 12.02 -2.20
N TYR A 192 -14.96 12.39 -2.26
CA TYR A 192 -14.47 13.65 -1.73
C TYR A 192 -13.54 14.31 -2.73
N ASN A 193 -13.82 15.56 -3.12
CA ASN A 193 -12.97 16.30 -4.02
C ASN A 193 -11.91 17.08 -3.23
N SER A 194 -10.69 16.56 -3.13
CA SER A 194 -9.53 17.23 -2.55
C SER A 194 -8.80 18.17 -3.52
N GLY A 195 -9.21 18.18 -4.80
CA GLY A 195 -8.63 18.98 -5.85
C GLY A 195 -9.05 20.45 -5.81
N SER A 196 -8.63 21.19 -6.84
CA SER A 196 -8.94 22.62 -7.01
C SER A 196 -9.98 22.90 -8.11
N ALA A 197 -10.42 21.87 -8.85
CA ALA A 197 -11.41 21.96 -9.91
C ALA A 197 -12.69 21.22 -9.53
N LEU A 198 -13.83 21.60 -10.11
CA LEU A 198 -15.09 20.87 -10.00
C LEU A 198 -14.95 19.48 -10.62
N VAL A 199 -15.45 18.44 -9.94
CA VAL A 199 -15.55 17.08 -10.48
C VAL A 199 -17.01 16.77 -10.81
N SER A 200 -17.30 16.54 -12.08
CA SER A 200 -18.63 16.29 -12.63
C SER A 200 -18.96 14.80 -12.75
N GLY A 201 -17.96 13.91 -12.78
CA GLY A 201 -18.18 12.46 -12.82
C GLY A 201 -16.92 11.62 -12.64
N ALA A 202 -17.11 10.31 -12.57
CA ALA A 202 -16.05 9.34 -12.36
C ALA A 202 -16.36 7.97 -13.00
N ILE A 203 -15.33 7.18 -13.26
CA ILE A 203 -15.45 5.76 -13.58
C ILE A 203 -14.76 4.96 -12.47
N LEU A 204 -15.50 4.04 -11.87
CA LEU A 204 -14.99 3.11 -10.88
C LEU A 204 -14.75 1.74 -11.52
N GLY A 205 -13.67 1.09 -11.12
CA GLY A 205 -13.39 -0.32 -11.37
C GLY A 205 -13.70 -1.14 -10.12
N VAL A 206 -14.61 -2.09 -10.25
CA VAL A 206 -14.97 -3.04 -9.19
C VAL A 206 -14.43 -4.41 -9.59
N GLN A 207 -13.71 -5.04 -8.67
CA GLN A 207 -13.17 -6.38 -8.84
C GLN A 207 -13.52 -7.23 -7.62
N LEU A 208 -13.56 -8.54 -7.80
CA LEU A 208 -13.68 -9.51 -6.73
C LEU A 208 -12.42 -10.36 -6.75
N ARG A 209 -11.76 -10.51 -5.60
CA ARG A 209 -10.48 -11.22 -5.50
C ARG A 209 -10.65 -12.42 -4.58
N ALA A 210 -10.17 -13.58 -5.00
CA ALA A 210 -10.06 -14.71 -4.09
C ALA A 210 -8.91 -14.45 -3.10
N PRO A 211 -9.04 -14.88 -1.83
CA PRO A 211 -7.98 -14.73 -0.86
C PRO A 211 -6.76 -15.56 -1.28
N GLY A 212 -5.60 -14.92 -1.40
CA GLY A 212 -4.34 -15.57 -1.79
C GLY A 212 -4.14 -15.76 -3.30
N ASP A 213 -5.07 -15.32 -4.14
CA ASP A 213 -4.93 -15.38 -5.59
C ASP A 213 -4.80 -13.97 -6.18
N ALA A 214 -3.67 -13.69 -6.84
CA ALA A 214 -3.45 -12.44 -7.56
C ALA A 214 -4.11 -12.45 -8.94
N SER A 215 -4.64 -13.59 -9.40
CA SER A 215 -5.37 -13.67 -10.65
C SER A 215 -6.73 -12.98 -10.49
N THR A 216 -6.85 -11.84 -11.17
CA THR A 216 -8.00 -10.95 -11.09
C THR A 216 -9.20 -11.58 -11.81
N LEU A 217 -10.34 -11.70 -11.12
CA LEU A 217 -11.63 -11.80 -11.81
C LEU A 217 -11.87 -10.53 -12.64
N LYS A 218 -12.71 -10.65 -13.68
CA LYS A 218 -13.04 -9.57 -14.62
C LYS A 218 -13.45 -8.29 -13.87
N GLU A 219 -12.75 -7.19 -14.14
CA GLU A 219 -13.09 -5.86 -13.62
C GLU A 219 -14.36 -5.33 -14.29
N GLU A 220 -15.34 -4.97 -13.47
CA GLU A 220 -16.56 -4.29 -13.91
C GLU A 220 -16.37 -2.78 -13.76
N GLN A 221 -16.73 -2.02 -14.80
CA GLN A 221 -16.62 -0.56 -14.78
C GLN A 221 -17.98 0.07 -14.53
N VAL A 222 -18.07 0.86 -13.46
CA VAL A 222 -19.27 1.62 -13.09
C VAL A 222 -19.04 3.09 -13.39
N ARG A 223 -19.78 3.63 -14.36
CA ARG A 223 -19.74 5.05 -14.71
C ARG A 223 -20.72 5.83 -13.83
N ILE A 224 -20.24 6.93 -13.25
CA ILE A 224 -21.01 7.82 -12.39
C ILE A 224 -20.95 9.22 -12.99
N ASP A 225 -22.07 9.68 -13.51
CA ASP A 225 -22.24 11.03 -14.03
C ASP A 225 -22.99 11.90 -12.99
N GLY A 226 -22.83 13.22 -13.08
CA GLY A 226 -23.58 14.17 -12.22
C GLY A 226 -23.13 14.24 -10.77
N LEU A 227 -21.84 13.97 -10.50
CA LEU A 227 -21.23 14.07 -9.16
C LEU A 227 -21.21 15.52 -8.65
N GLU A 228 -20.91 16.48 -9.53
CA GLU A 228 -20.89 17.93 -9.27
C GLU A 228 -20.30 18.29 -7.90
N LEU A 229 -19.08 17.86 -7.63
CA LEU A 229 -18.37 18.10 -6.38
C LEU A 229 -17.43 19.29 -6.52
N ALA A 230 -17.68 20.37 -5.78
CA ALA A 230 -16.73 21.48 -5.69
C ALA A 230 -15.50 21.08 -4.85
N PRO A 231 -14.38 21.84 -4.95
CA PRO A 231 -13.23 21.65 -4.07
C PRO A 231 -13.61 21.64 -2.59
N GLY A 232 -13.21 20.57 -1.88
CA GLY A 232 -13.50 20.35 -0.47
C GLY A 232 -14.89 19.75 -0.17
N GLU A 233 -15.70 19.47 -1.18
CA GLU A 233 -17.02 18.85 -0.99
C GLU A 233 -16.94 17.33 -1.02
N GLY A 234 -17.87 16.71 -0.29
CA GLY A 234 -18.06 15.27 -0.28
C GLY A 234 -19.51 14.87 -0.58
N ARG A 235 -19.68 13.70 -1.20
CA ARG A 235 -21.00 13.10 -1.47
C ARG A 235 -20.96 11.61 -1.14
N GLN A 236 -22.03 11.14 -0.48
CA GLN A 236 -22.15 9.72 -0.17
C GLN A 236 -22.20 8.88 -1.44
N LEU A 237 -21.44 7.79 -1.41
CA LEU A 237 -21.37 6.76 -2.42
C LEU A 237 -22.13 5.55 -1.90
N GLN A 238 -23.07 5.05 -2.70
CA GLN A 238 -23.72 3.77 -2.47
C GLN A 238 -23.88 3.03 -3.80
N ILE A 239 -23.26 1.86 -3.92
CA ILE A 239 -23.37 0.99 -5.09
C ILE A 239 -23.78 -0.40 -4.62
N GLU A 240 -24.72 -1.02 -5.34
CA GLU A 240 -25.05 -2.43 -5.18
C GLU A 240 -24.50 -3.19 -6.38
N ILE A 241 -23.77 -4.28 -6.10
CA ILE A 241 -23.17 -5.16 -7.09
C ILE A 241 -23.84 -6.53 -6.97
N ASP A 242 -24.58 -6.91 -8.00
CA ASP A 242 -25.27 -8.20 -8.07
C ASP A 242 -24.34 -9.27 -8.65
N GLN A 243 -24.00 -10.29 -7.85
CA GLN A 243 -23.17 -11.40 -8.32
C GLN A 243 -23.98 -12.54 -8.98
N GLY A 244 -25.30 -12.45 -9.02
CA GLY A 244 -26.14 -13.55 -9.50
C GLY A 244 -26.19 -14.71 -8.50
N GLN A 245 -26.05 -15.95 -9.00
CA GLN A 245 -26.27 -17.16 -8.19
C GLN A 245 -25.10 -17.46 -7.24
N ALA A 246 -25.42 -17.82 -5.99
CA ALA A 246 -24.50 -17.98 -4.84
C ALA A 246 -23.39 -19.04 -4.93
N ASP A 247 -23.14 -19.68 -6.07
CA ASP A 247 -22.03 -20.65 -6.20
C ASP A 247 -20.64 -19.97 -6.03
N MET A 248 -20.56 -18.65 -6.25
CA MET A 248 -19.34 -17.86 -6.01
C MET A 248 -19.12 -17.46 -4.54
N ALA A 249 -20.13 -17.60 -3.67
CA ALA A 249 -20.02 -17.25 -2.25
C ALA A 249 -19.07 -18.18 -1.47
N GLN A 250 -18.80 -19.38 -2.00
CA GLN A 250 -17.94 -20.38 -1.35
C GLN A 250 -16.44 -20.05 -1.45
N GLN A 251 -16.06 -19.06 -2.27
CA GLN A 251 -14.64 -18.74 -2.53
C GLN A 251 -14.07 -17.63 -1.66
N GLY A 252 -14.84 -17.10 -0.69
CA GLY A 252 -14.34 -16.06 0.22
C GLY A 252 -13.89 -14.78 -0.47
N LEU A 253 -14.53 -14.44 -1.60
CA LEU A 253 -14.13 -13.33 -2.46
C LEU A 253 -14.18 -11.99 -1.72
N GLN A 254 -13.11 -11.22 -1.81
CA GLN A 254 -13.01 -9.88 -1.27
C GLN A 254 -13.22 -8.86 -2.39
N PRO A 255 -14.22 -7.98 -2.28
CA PRO A 255 -14.40 -6.91 -3.24
C PRO A 255 -13.27 -5.87 -3.11
N ALA A 256 -12.82 -5.38 -4.25
CA ALA A 256 -11.82 -4.34 -4.40
C ALA A 256 -12.36 -3.24 -5.31
N LEU A 257 -12.12 -1.99 -4.93
CA LEU A 257 -12.55 -0.80 -5.68
C LEU A 257 -11.32 -0.01 -6.12
N ARG A 258 -11.36 0.55 -7.32
CA ARG A 258 -10.35 1.48 -7.82
C ARG A 258 -11.01 2.61 -8.61
N LEU A 259 -10.52 3.84 -8.46
CA LEU A 259 -10.88 4.94 -9.35
C LEU A 259 -10.10 4.79 -10.67
N ILE A 260 -10.81 4.73 -11.80
CA ILE A 260 -10.21 4.59 -13.13
C ILE A 260 -9.98 5.96 -13.76
N ASP A 261 -11.01 6.80 -13.73
CA ASP A 261 -10.99 8.12 -14.36
C ASP A 261 -11.96 9.09 -13.65
N GLU A 262 -11.75 10.39 -13.87
CA GLU A 262 -12.59 11.48 -13.36
C GLU A 262 -12.62 12.65 -14.36
N TRP A 263 -13.70 13.43 -14.35
CA TRP A 263 -13.85 14.63 -15.16
C TRP A 263 -14.74 15.67 -14.49
#